data_AF-A0A379PJ84-F1
#
_entry.id   AF-A0A379PJ84-F1
#
_cell.length_a   1.000
_cell.length_b   1.000
_cell.length_c   1.000
_cell.angle_alpha   90.00
_cell.angle_beta   90.00
_cell.angle_gamma   90.00
#
_symmetry.space_group_name_H-M   'P 1'
#
loop_
_entity.id
_entity.type
_entity.pdbx_description
1 polymer ?
#
loop_
_entity_poly.entity_id
_entity_poly.type
_entity_poly.pdbx_seq_one_letter_code
_entity_poly.pdbx_strand_id
1 'polypeptide(L)'
;MADDGHDTGLRSRRYPRRAELDRAADEIQILLARTLRGGEPTPTDLHVAGIISDIWLANLVAFSGHRATAADTRDRIDRATRRVVTSAARPAVYR
;
A
#
# COMPACT_ATOMS: atom_id res chain seq x y z
N MET A 1 32.87 -38.29 -3.38
CA MET A 1 32.60 -37.77 -2.02
C MET A 1 33.66 -36.73 -1.71
N ALA A 2 33.25 -35.46 -1.77
CA ALA A 2 33.86 -34.22 -1.25
C ALA A 2 32.80 -33.16 -1.61
N ASP A 3 31.81 -32.96 -0.74
CA ASP A 3 31.83 -31.99 0.38
C ASP A 3 31.82 -30.54 -0.11
N ASP A 4 30.57 -30.07 -0.18
CA ASP A 4 30.02 -28.77 0.18
C ASP A 4 30.94 -27.57 0.46
N GLY A 5 30.42 -26.40 0.06
CA GLY A 5 30.75 -25.13 0.70
C GLY A 5 31.41 -24.11 -0.22
N HIS A 6 30.60 -23.35 -0.96
CA HIS A 6 30.66 -21.88 -1.02
C HIS A 6 29.76 -21.31 -2.13
N ASP A 7 28.44 -21.35 -1.96
CA ASP A 7 27.57 -20.43 -2.72
C ASP A 7 26.26 -20.06 -2.01
N THR A 8 26.33 -19.75 -0.71
CA THR A 8 25.17 -19.26 0.07
C THR A 8 25.27 -17.78 0.45
N GLY A 9 26.37 -17.10 0.11
CA GLY A 9 26.63 -15.71 0.51
C GLY A 9 26.05 -14.62 -0.42
N LEU A 10 25.66 -14.95 -1.65
CA LEU A 10 25.26 -13.97 -2.67
C LEU A 10 23.74 -13.76 -2.79
N ARG A 11 22.93 -14.55 -2.08
CA ARG A 11 21.45 -14.44 -2.11
C ARG A 11 20.86 -13.51 -1.04
N SER A 12 21.62 -13.13 -0.02
CA SER A 12 21.11 -12.37 1.13
C SER A 12 21.35 -10.86 1.10
N ARG A 13 21.98 -10.31 0.04
CA ARG A 13 22.27 -8.85 -0.08
C ARG A 13 21.43 -8.12 -1.13
N ARG A 14 20.34 -8.72 -1.61
CA ARG A 14 19.50 -8.10 -2.64
C ARG A 14 18.24 -7.48 -2.03
N TYR A 15 18.24 -6.14 -2.00
CA TYR A 15 17.12 -5.21 -1.80
C TYR A 15 16.72 -4.80 -0.36
N PRO A 16 17.63 -4.24 0.46
CA PRO A 16 17.24 -3.55 1.71
C PRO A 16 16.21 -2.43 1.44
N ARG A 17 16.35 -1.73 0.31
CA ARG A 17 15.40 -0.70 -0.13
C ARG A 17 13.96 -1.20 -0.30
N ARG A 18 13.76 -2.48 -0.65
CA ARG A 18 12.40 -3.03 -0.82
C ARG A 18 11.78 -3.33 0.54
N ALA A 19 12.55 -3.89 1.47
CA ALA A 19 12.09 -4.12 2.84
C ALA A 19 11.76 -2.81 3.59
N GLU A 20 12.54 -1.75 3.36
CA GLU A 20 12.27 -0.42 3.92
C GLU A 20 10.99 0.21 3.32
N LEU A 21 10.78 0.06 2.01
CA LEU A 21 9.56 0.52 1.34
C LEU A 21 8.34 -0.26 1.80
N ASP A 22 8.46 -1.58 1.93
CA ASP A 22 7.40 -2.45 2.42
C ASP A 22 7.01 -2.04 3.86
N ARG A 23 8.00 -1.78 4.73
CA ARG A 23 7.75 -1.27 6.09
C ARG A 23 7.08 0.10 6.11
N ALA A 24 7.50 1.03 5.25
CA ALA A 24 6.87 2.34 5.16
C ALA A 24 5.42 2.24 4.67
N ALA A 25 5.13 1.33 3.73
CA ALA A 25 3.77 1.06 3.27
C ALA A 25 2.90 0.49 4.40
N ASP A 26 3.44 -0.42 5.22
CA ASP A 26 2.74 -0.97 6.38
C ASP A 26 2.39 0.11 7.41
N GLU A 27 3.32 1.02 7.72
CA GLU A 27 3.08 2.12 8.67
C GLU A 27 2.00 3.09 8.13
N ILE A 28 2.06 3.43 6.85
CA ILE A 28 1.04 4.28 6.20
C ILE A 28 -0.33 3.60 6.24
N GLN A 29 -0.39 2.29 5.96
CA GLN A 29 -1.62 1.52 6.02
C GLN A 29 -2.23 1.55 7.43
N ILE A 30 -1.43 1.33 8.47
CA ILE A 30 -1.91 1.36 9.86
C ILE A 30 -2.44 2.74 10.25
N LEU A 31 -1.73 3.82 9.88
CA LEU A 31 -2.17 5.19 10.13
C LEU A 31 -3.50 5.50 9.43
N LEU A 32 -3.65 5.07 8.18
CA LEU A 32 -4.91 5.21 7.44
C LEU A 32 -6.03 4.42 8.10
N ALA A 33 -5.79 3.17 8.49
CA ALA A 33 -6.79 2.32 9.13
C ALA A 33 -7.31 2.92 10.46
N ARG A 34 -6.38 3.44 11.28
CA ARG A 34 -6.73 4.16 12.52
C ARG A 34 -7.53 5.43 12.24
N THR A 35 -7.17 6.17 11.19
CA THR A 35 -7.87 7.38 10.77
C THR A 35 -9.30 7.08 10.30
N LEU A 36 -9.49 6.01 9.52
CA LEU A 36 -10.80 5.59 9.05
C LEU A 36 -11.73 5.19 10.21
N ARG A 37 -11.18 4.52 11.23
CA ARG A 37 -11.96 4.05 12.38
C ARG A 37 -12.17 5.11 13.46
N GLY A 38 -11.22 6.02 13.63
CA GLY A 38 -11.13 6.91 14.80
C GLY A 38 -10.66 6.20 16.09
N GLY A 39 -9.89 5.11 15.96
CA GLY A 39 -9.47 4.26 17.07
C GLY A 39 -8.77 2.97 16.62
N GLU A 40 -8.91 1.88 17.39
CA GLU A 40 -8.31 0.59 17.04
C GLU A 40 -8.97 -0.01 15.78
N PRO A 41 -8.24 -0.26 14.68
CA PRO A 41 -8.82 -0.67 13.40
C PRO A 41 -9.50 -2.05 13.45
N THR A 42 -10.60 -2.22 12.73
CA THR A 42 -11.13 -3.55 12.38
C THR A 42 -10.32 -4.18 11.23
N PRO A 43 -10.48 -5.50 10.99
CA PRO A 43 -9.95 -6.13 9.77
C PRO A 43 -10.47 -5.47 8.47
N THR A 44 -11.70 -4.97 8.47
CA THR A 44 -12.25 -4.23 7.33
C THR A 44 -11.56 -2.90 7.14
N ASP A 45 -11.26 -2.16 8.22
CA ASP A 45 -10.54 -0.89 8.15
C ASP A 45 -9.13 -1.08 7.59
N LEU A 46 -8.43 -2.16 8.02
CA LEU A 46 -7.12 -2.53 7.49
C LEU A 46 -7.19 -2.87 6.00
N HIS A 47 -8.19 -3.64 5.57
CA HIS A 47 -8.39 -3.97 4.16
C HIS A 47 -8.64 -2.72 3.30
N VAL A 48 -9.52 -1.83 3.76
CA VAL A 48 -9.83 -0.56 3.09
C VAL A 48 -8.58 0.34 3.01
N ALA A 49 -7.84 0.45 4.11
CA ALA A 49 -6.59 1.20 4.17
C ALA A 49 -5.52 0.65 3.23
N GLY A 50 -5.43 -0.68 3.08
CA GLY A 50 -4.55 -1.33 2.12
C GLY A 50 -4.87 -0.91 0.68
N ILE A 51 -6.14 -0.95 0.29
CA ILE A 51 -6.58 -0.51 -1.05
C ILE A 51 -6.25 0.97 -1.28
N ILE A 52 -6.47 1.83 -0.29
CA ILE A 52 -6.14 3.26 -0.39
C ILE A 52 -4.62 3.46 -0.53
N SER A 53 -3.82 2.68 0.19
CA SER A 53 -2.36 2.73 0.12
C SER A 53 -1.86 2.32 -1.26
N ASP A 54 -2.43 1.28 -1.87
CA ASP A 54 -2.10 0.85 -3.23
C ASP A 54 -2.43 1.92 -4.27
N ILE A 55 -3.58 2.59 -4.13
CA ILE A 55 -3.98 3.72 -4.98
C ILE A 55 -2.96 4.84 -4.87
N TRP A 56 -2.58 5.21 -3.64
CA TRP A 56 -1.57 6.24 -3.39
C TRP A 56 -0.24 5.88 -4.03
N LEU A 57 0.27 4.68 -3.80
CA LEU A 57 1.55 4.22 -4.31
C LEU A 57 1.56 4.18 -5.85
N ALA A 58 0.50 3.66 -6.47
CA ALA A 58 0.39 3.61 -7.93
C ALA A 58 0.44 5.01 -8.57
N ASN A 59 -0.25 5.99 -7.97
CA ASN A 59 -0.24 7.36 -8.46
C ASN A 59 1.09 8.08 -8.18
N LEU A 60 1.72 7.85 -7.03
CA LEU A 60 3.06 8.38 -6.73
C LEU A 60 4.13 7.83 -7.68
N VAL A 61 4.06 6.55 -8.04
CA VAL A 61 4.96 5.94 -9.04
C VAL A 61 4.72 6.54 -10.43
N ALA A 62 3.47 6.85 -10.79
CA ALA A 62 3.16 7.52 -12.06
C ALA A 62 3.67 8.96 -12.10
N PHE A 63 3.46 9.73 -11.02
CA PHE A 63 3.95 11.10 -10.88
C PHE A 63 5.48 11.18 -10.91
N SER A 64 6.16 10.37 -10.08
CA SER A 64 7.63 10.31 -10.02
C SER A 64 8.24 9.87 -11.36
N GLY A 65 7.51 9.03 -12.12
CA GLY A 65 7.86 8.62 -13.47
C GLY A 65 7.51 9.62 -14.57
N HIS A 66 7.04 10.83 -14.23
CA HIS A 66 6.63 11.87 -15.18
C HIS A 66 5.49 11.44 -16.14
N ARG A 67 4.69 10.44 -15.73
CA ARG A 67 3.54 9.91 -16.49
C ARG A 67 2.20 10.51 -16.07
N ALA A 68 2.19 11.38 -15.05
CA ALA A 68 1.03 12.11 -14.58
C ALA A 68 1.49 13.44 -13.97
N THR A 69 0.66 14.48 -14.03
CA THR A 69 0.91 15.73 -13.32
C THR A 69 0.54 15.59 -11.84
N ALA A 70 0.99 16.54 -11.00
CA ALA A 70 0.58 16.59 -9.59
C ALA A 70 -0.94 16.80 -9.45
N ALA A 71 -1.54 17.62 -10.33
CA ALA A 71 -2.98 17.84 -10.36
C ALA A 71 -3.74 16.55 -10.71
N ASP A 72 -3.34 15.86 -11.78
CA ASP A 72 -3.96 14.58 -12.18
C ASP A 72 -3.83 13.52 -11.08
N THR A 73 -2.68 13.49 -10.42
CA THR A 73 -2.38 12.55 -9.32
C THR A 73 -3.32 12.78 -8.14
N ARG A 74 -3.44 14.03 -7.68
CA ARG A 74 -4.36 14.41 -6.60
C ARG A 74 -5.81 14.05 -6.96
N ASP A 75 -6.23 14.43 -8.15
CA ASP A 75 -7.59 14.19 -8.65
C ASP A 75 -7.96 12.69 -8.67
N ARG A 76 -7.02 11.85 -9.12
CA ARG A 76 -7.21 10.39 -9.16
C ARG A 76 -7.28 9.80 -7.75
N ILE A 77 -6.38 10.22 -6.86
CA ILE A 77 -6.36 9.80 -5.46
C ILE A 77 -7.68 10.16 -4.77
N ASP A 78 -8.15 11.40 -4.89
CA ASP A 78 -9.37 11.87 -4.25
C ASP A 78 -10.59 11.08 -4.73
N ARG A 79 -10.75 10.92 -6.05
CA ARG A 79 -11.88 10.18 -6.63
C ARG A 79 -11.85 8.69 -6.25
N ALA A 80 -10.69 8.05 -6.32
CA ALA A 80 -10.56 6.62 -6.03
C ALA A 80 -10.77 6.34 -4.54
N THR A 81 -10.13 7.11 -3.66
CA THR A 81 -10.29 7.01 -2.20
C THR A 81 -11.75 7.18 -1.80
N ARG A 82 -12.43 8.22 -2.33
CA ARG A 82 -13.86 8.43 -2.07
C ARG A 82 -14.71 7.23 -2.46
N ARG A 83 -14.44 6.62 -3.63
CA ARG A 83 -15.17 5.43 -4.10
C ARG A 83 -14.98 4.23 -3.16
N VAL A 84 -13.74 3.97 -2.74
CA VAL A 84 -13.43 2.85 -1.84
C VAL A 84 -14.13 3.03 -0.50
N VAL A 85 -13.98 4.20 0.13
CA VAL A 85 -14.62 4.49 1.44
C VAL A 85 -16.14 4.41 1.34
N THR A 86 -16.74 5.00 0.29
CA THR A 86 -18.20 4.94 0.08
C THR A 86 -18.67 3.49 -0.15
N SER A 87 -17.89 2.68 -0.85
CA SER A 87 -18.23 1.28 -1.09
C SER A 87 -18.13 0.44 0.18
N ALA A 88 -17.13 0.70 1.03
CA ALA A 88 -16.96 -0.01 2.29
C ALA A 88 -18.05 0.32 3.32
N ALA A 89 -18.58 1.54 3.29
CA ALA A 89 -19.67 1.96 4.16
C ALA A 89 -21.05 1.43 3.74
N ARG A 90 -21.19 0.84 2.54
CA ARG A 90 -22.47 0.30 2.08
C ARG A 90 -22.76 -1.05 2.76
N PRO A 91 -23.93 -1.22 3.38
CA PRO A 91 -24.31 -2.49 3.99
C PRO A 91 -24.45 -3.57 2.91
N ALA A 92 -24.04 -4.81 3.23
CA ALA A 92 -23.94 -5.96 2.33
C ALA A 92 -25.31 -6.52 1.84
N VAL A 93 -26.37 -5.72 1.87
CA VAL A 93 -27.76 -6.14 1.55
C VAL A 93 -27.96 -6.43 0.05
N TYR A 94 -26.96 -6.18 -0.79
CA TYR A 94 -26.96 -6.45 -2.23
C TYR A 94 -25.68 -7.15 -2.68
N ARG A 95 -25.38 -8.33 -2.15
CA ARG A 95 -24.34 -9.21 -2.70
C ARG A 95 -24.82 -10.63 -2.81
#